data_AF-A0A966MIZ2-F1
#
_entry.id   AF-A0A966MIZ2-F1
#
_cell.length_a   1.000
_cell.length_b   1.000
_cell.length_c   1.000
_cell.angle_alpha   90.00
_cell.angle_beta   90.00
_cell.angle_gamma   90.00
#
_symmetry.space_group_name_H-M   'P 1'
#
loop_
_entity.id
_entity.type
_entity.pdbx_description
1 polymer ?
#
loop_
_entity_poly.entity_id
_entity_poly.type
_entity_poly.pdbx_seq_one_letter_code
_entity_poly.pdbx_strand_id
1 'polypeptide(L)'
;MISSNYPSNTEIARLTARMLLEVKAVHFNSKNPFVLASGLPSPTYIDCRKLISFPRVRSTLMDFLTVTVLRNVGFEAFDNIAGGETAGIPFAALVAERMGLPMSYIRKK
;
A
#
# COMPACT_ATOMS: atom_id res chain seq x y z
N MET A 1 0.47 16.36 10.91
CA MET A 1 -0.60 16.00 11.86
C MET A 1 -1.69 15.29 11.10
N ILE A 2 -2.01 14.05 11.48
CA ILE A 2 -3.01 13.24 10.81
C ILE A 2 -4.40 13.72 11.29
N SER A 3 -5.20 14.30 10.39
CA SER A 3 -6.48 14.95 10.70
C SER A 3 -7.54 13.93 11.14
N SER A 4 -8.28 14.17 12.22
CA SER A 4 -9.30 13.23 12.73
C SER A 4 -10.47 12.93 11.78
N ASN A 5 -10.63 13.69 10.69
CA ASN A 5 -11.73 13.52 9.75
C ASN A 5 -11.28 12.78 8.47
N TYR A 6 -11.22 11.46 8.57
CA TYR A 6 -10.78 10.60 7.48
C TYR A 6 -11.93 10.18 6.56
N PRO A 7 -11.69 9.99 5.25
CA PRO A 7 -12.69 9.43 4.35
C PRO A 7 -13.18 8.06 4.84
N SER A 8 -14.41 7.69 4.48
CA SER A 8 -14.96 6.36 4.78
C SER A 8 -14.09 5.25 4.17
N ASN A 9 -14.17 4.03 4.69
CA ASN A 9 -13.45 2.88 4.11
C ASN A 9 -13.76 2.71 2.62
N THR A 10 -15.03 2.90 2.23
CA THR A 10 -15.47 2.85 0.83
C THR A 10 -14.79 3.91 -0.02
N GLU A 11 -14.65 5.13 0.50
CA GLU A 11 -14.03 6.23 -0.22
C GLU A 11 -12.51 6.04 -0.37
N ILE A 12 -11.84 5.56 0.69
CA ILE A 12 -10.43 5.16 0.64
C ILE A 12 -10.21 4.08 -0.43
N ALA A 13 -11.07 3.05 -0.47
CA ALA A 13 -10.97 1.98 -1.47
C ALA A 13 -11.17 2.52 -2.89
N ARG A 14 -12.18 3.37 -3.11
CA ARG A 14 -12.48 3.99 -4.41
C ARG A 14 -11.32 4.84 -4.92
N LEU A 15 -10.75 5.69 -4.07
CA LEU A 15 -9.63 6.56 -4.42
C LEU A 15 -8.34 5.75 -4.65
N THR A 16 -8.10 4.72 -3.84
CA THR A 16 -6.98 3.79 -4.04
C THR A 16 -7.07 3.10 -5.39
N ALA A 17 -8.23 2.53 -5.73
CA ALA A 17 -8.45 1.89 -7.03
C ALA A 17 -8.19 2.85 -8.20
N ARG A 18 -8.68 4.10 -8.10
CA ARG A 18 -8.44 5.13 -9.12
C ARG A 18 -6.94 5.40 -9.31
N MET A 19 -6.20 5.61 -8.22
CA MET A 19 -4.77 5.88 -8.28
C MET A 19 -3.99 4.70 -8.88
N LEU A 20 -4.32 3.46 -8.51
CA LEU A 20 -3.69 2.25 -9.04
C LEU A 20 -3.87 2.12 -10.57
N LEU A 21 -5.04 2.49 -11.08
CA LEU A 21 -5.35 2.50 -12.51
C LEU A 21 -4.63 3.66 -13.23
N GLU A 22 -4.66 4.85 -12.64
CA GLU A 22 -4.06 6.07 -13.21
C GLU A 22 -2.55 5.88 -13.48
N VAL A 23 -1.82 5.31 -12.52
CA VAL A 23 -0.37 5.07 -12.65
C VAL A 23 -0.03 3.77 -13.36
N LYS A 24 -1.02 3.05 -13.88
CA LYS A 24 -0.86 1.74 -14.53
C LYS A 24 -0.07 0.78 -13.63
N ALA A 25 -0.43 0.74 -12.34
CA ALA A 25 -0.01 -0.32 -11.43
C ALA A 25 -0.88 -1.55 -11.61
N VAL A 26 -2.14 -1.38 -12.04
CA VAL A 26 -3.08 -2.45 -12.39
C VAL A 26 -3.28 -2.50 -13.91
N HIS A 27 -3.32 -3.70 -14.47
CA HIS A 27 -3.54 -3.96 -15.88
C HIS A 27 -4.63 -5.03 -16.08
N PHE A 28 -5.37 -4.93 -17.18
CA PHE A 28 -6.38 -5.89 -17.61
C PHE A 28 -6.07 -6.38 -19.03
N ASN A 29 -6.12 -7.68 -19.27
CA ASN A 29 -6.01 -8.27 -20.59
C ASN A 29 -6.74 -9.63 -20.63
N SER A 30 -8.00 -9.62 -21.04
CA SER A 30 -8.80 -10.85 -21.18
C SER A 30 -8.48 -11.63 -22.46
N LYS A 31 -8.01 -10.97 -23.52
CA LYS A 31 -7.71 -11.60 -24.82
C LYS A 31 -6.40 -12.39 -24.76
N ASN A 32 -5.37 -11.81 -24.15
CA ASN A 32 -4.06 -12.44 -23.96
C ASN A 32 -3.67 -12.34 -22.47
N PRO A 33 -4.10 -13.29 -21.62
CA PRO A 33 -3.86 -13.24 -20.18
C PRO A 33 -2.38 -13.19 -19.80
N PHE A 34 -2.09 -12.57 -18.66
CA PHE A 34 -0.75 -12.59 -18.07
C PHE A 34 -0.45 -13.97 -17.49
N VAL A 35 0.78 -14.45 -17.59
CA VAL A 35 1.23 -15.66 -16.89
C VAL A 35 1.85 -15.23 -15.55
N LEU A 36 1.24 -15.64 -14.44
CA LEU A 36 1.72 -15.32 -13.11
C LEU A 36 2.94 -16.18 -12.72
N ALA A 37 3.61 -15.81 -11.63
CA ALA A 37 4.74 -16.59 -11.10
C ALA A 37 4.37 -18.03 -10.71
N SER A 38 3.10 -18.31 -10.45
CA SER A 38 2.56 -19.66 -10.23
C SER A 38 2.40 -20.47 -11.52
N GLY A 39 2.62 -19.87 -12.69
CA GLY A 39 2.35 -20.45 -14.01
C GLY A 39 0.89 -20.31 -14.46
N LEU A 40 -0.02 -19.83 -13.61
CA LEU A 40 -1.44 -19.70 -13.94
C LEU A 40 -1.71 -18.44 -14.79
N PRO A 41 -2.61 -18.52 -15.80
CA PRO A 41 -3.06 -17.35 -16.53
C PRO A 41 -3.97 -16.48 -15.65
N SER A 42 -3.85 -15.17 -15.77
CA SER A 42 -4.71 -14.19 -15.11
C SER A 42 -5.09 -13.06 -16.06
N PRO A 43 -6.38 -12.68 -16.13
CA PRO A 43 -6.80 -11.52 -16.92
C PRO A 43 -6.38 -10.20 -16.26
N THR A 44 -5.90 -10.24 -15.01
CA THR A 44 -5.46 -9.07 -14.24
C THR A 44 -4.02 -9.23 -13.80
N TYR A 45 -3.30 -8.11 -13.75
CA TYR A 45 -1.96 -8.04 -13.19
C TYR A 45 -1.82 -6.78 -12.35
N ILE A 46 -1.11 -6.88 -11.22
CA ILE A 46 -0.79 -5.74 -10.37
C ILE A 46 0.68 -5.74 -9.98
N ASP A 47 1.29 -4.56 -10.02
CA ASP A 47 2.61 -4.31 -9.44
C ASP A 47 2.58 -3.07 -8.54
N CYS A 48 2.39 -3.29 -7.23
CA CYS A 48 2.42 -2.22 -6.24
C CYS A 48 3.80 -1.58 -6.07
N ARG A 49 4.89 -2.21 -6.51
CA ARG A 49 6.24 -1.62 -6.39
C ARG A 49 6.35 -0.34 -7.20
N LYS A 50 5.60 -0.22 -8.31
CA LYS A 50 5.52 1.01 -9.12
C LYS A 50 5.09 2.23 -8.33
N LEU A 51 4.26 2.05 -7.28
CA LEU A 51 3.66 3.16 -6.55
C LEU A 51 4.72 4.08 -5.92
N ILE A 52 5.87 3.51 -5.53
CA ILE A 52 6.96 4.29 -4.92
C ILE A 52 7.53 5.34 -5.90
N SER A 53 7.35 5.16 -7.21
CA SER A 53 7.81 6.10 -8.24
C SER A 53 6.89 7.31 -8.44
N PHE A 54 5.73 7.37 -7.78
CA PHE A 54 4.74 8.43 -7.94
C PHE A 54 4.53 9.17 -6.61
N PRO A 55 5.25 10.28 -6.35
CA PRO A 55 5.29 10.94 -5.03
C PRO A 55 3.92 11.31 -4.47
N ARG A 56 3.01 11.86 -5.29
CA ARG A 56 1.65 12.22 -4.87
C ARG A 56 0.83 10.99 -4.50
N VAL A 57 0.87 9.96 -5.35
CA VAL A 57 0.13 8.71 -5.13
C VAL A 57 0.64 7.96 -3.90
N ARG A 58 1.96 7.77 -3.77
CA ARG A 58 2.51 7.08 -2.58
C ARG A 58 2.19 7.85 -1.30
N SER A 59 2.25 9.18 -1.31
CA SER A 59 1.93 9.97 -0.12
C SER A 59 0.50 9.73 0.34
N THR A 60 -0.47 9.88 -0.58
CA THR A 60 -1.89 9.67 -0.27
C THR A 60 -2.18 8.24 0.18
N LEU A 61 -1.60 7.23 -0.48
CA LEU A 61 -1.80 5.84 -0.10
C LEU A 61 -1.22 5.51 1.28
N MET A 62 -0.10 6.12 1.67
CA MET A 62 0.48 5.93 3.00
C MET A 62 -0.32 6.65 4.09
N ASP A 63 -0.93 7.79 3.76
CA ASP A 63 -1.89 8.44 4.65
C ASP A 63 -3.09 7.52 4.87
N PHE A 64 -3.69 6.98 3.79
CA PHE A 64 -4.79 6.02 3.89
C PHE A 64 -4.43 4.77 4.70
N LEU A 65 -3.26 4.18 4.44
CA LEU A 65 -2.81 3.00 5.17
C LEU A 65 -2.66 3.28 6.67
N THR A 66 -1.98 4.38 7.02
CA THR A 66 -1.76 4.77 8.43
C THR A 66 -3.09 4.99 9.14
N VAL A 67 -4.01 5.69 8.48
CA VAL A 67 -5.34 5.98 9.01
C VAL A 67 -6.19 4.74 9.21
N THR A 68 -6.16 3.81 8.26
CA THR A 68 -6.88 2.54 8.38
C THR A 68 -6.38 1.75 9.58
N VAL A 69 -5.07 1.73 9.83
CA VAL A 69 -4.48 1.07 11.01
C VAL A 69 -4.93 1.75 12.30
N LEU A 70 -4.75 3.07 12.42
CA LEU A 70 -5.11 3.84 13.62
C LEU A 70 -6.60 3.77 13.93
N ARG A 71 -7.47 3.83 12.90
CA ARG A 71 -8.93 3.72 13.05
C ARG A 71 -9.35 2.38 13.62
N ASN A 72 -8.73 1.29 13.15
CA ASN A 72 -9.19 -0.07 13.45
C ASN A 72 -8.58 -0.65 14.71
N VAL A 73 -7.38 -0.20 15.10
CA VAL A 73 -6.63 -0.80 16.21
C VAL A 73 -6.36 0.18 17.35
N GLY A 74 -6.21 1.48 17.04
CA GLY A 74 -5.92 2.52 18.03
C GLY A 74 -4.57 3.20 17.81
N PHE A 75 -4.36 4.33 18.51
CA PHE A 75 -3.19 5.20 18.32
C PHE A 75 -1.92 4.65 18.96
N GLU A 76 -2.01 4.11 20.17
CA GLU A 76 -0.88 3.62 20.97
C GLU A 76 -0.83 2.08 21.01
N ALA A 77 -1.34 1.43 19.96
CA ALA A 77 -1.44 -0.03 19.91
C ALA A 77 -0.18 -0.72 19.38
N PHE A 78 0.82 0.04 18.94
CA PHE A 78 2.01 -0.47 18.27
C PHE A 78 3.27 0.26 18.70
N ASP A 79 4.35 -0.48 18.91
CA ASP A 79 5.67 0.07 19.28
C ASP A 79 6.69 0.09 18.13
N ASN A 80 6.40 -0.59 17.02
CA ASN A 80 7.33 -0.74 15.89
C ASN A 80 6.59 -1.12 14.59
N ILE A 81 7.09 -0.65 13.45
CA ILE A 81 6.65 -1.06 12.12
C ILE A 81 7.70 -1.95 11.46
N ALA A 82 7.33 -3.17 11.08
CA ALA A 82 8.23 -4.11 10.41
C ALA A 82 7.84 -4.33 8.94
N GLY A 83 8.75 -4.00 8.01
CA GLY A 83 8.56 -4.24 6.58
C GLY A 83 9.01 -5.64 6.16
N GLY A 84 8.14 -6.40 5.49
CA GLY A 84 8.55 -7.66 4.87
C GLY A 84 9.47 -7.43 3.66
N GLU A 85 10.58 -8.17 3.58
CA GLU A 85 11.48 -8.12 2.44
C GLU A 85 10.78 -8.56 1.14
N THR A 86 10.96 -7.90 -0.01
CA THR A 86 11.64 -6.61 -0.24
C THR A 86 10.62 -5.49 -0.45
N ALA A 87 9.52 -5.81 -1.11
CA ALA A 87 8.53 -4.84 -1.57
C ALA A 87 7.75 -4.16 -0.43
N GLY A 88 7.71 -4.75 0.77
CA GLY A 88 7.06 -4.14 1.93
C GLY A 88 7.89 -3.03 2.57
N ILE A 89 9.22 -3.04 2.39
CA ILE A 89 10.15 -2.13 3.05
C ILE A 89 9.83 -0.65 2.78
N PRO A 90 9.61 -0.19 1.52
CA PRO A 90 9.33 1.21 1.27
C PRO A 90 8.05 1.71 1.94
N PHE A 91 7.01 0.88 1.96
CA PHE A 91 5.73 1.24 2.57
C PHE A 91 5.84 1.28 4.09
N ALA A 92 6.51 0.30 4.69
CA ALA A 92 6.79 0.27 6.12
C ALA A 92 7.57 1.50 6.58
N ALA A 93 8.57 1.95 5.81
CA ALA A 93 9.34 3.14 6.13
C ALA A 93 8.47 4.41 6.18
N LEU A 94 7.60 4.57 5.19
CA LEU A 94 6.72 5.73 5.09
C LEU A 94 5.59 5.73 6.14
N VAL A 95 5.15 4.55 6.57
CA VAL A 95 4.17 4.41 7.66
C VAL A 95 4.84 4.63 9.01
N ALA A 96 6.03 4.09 9.23
CA ALA A 96 6.81 4.32 10.45
C ALA A 96 7.06 5.81 10.69
N GLU A 97 7.45 6.53 9.63
CA GLU A 97 7.63 7.99 9.68
C GLU A 97 6.34 8.74 10.06
N ARG A 98 5.19 8.36 9.48
CA ARG A 98 3.89 8.96 9.80
C ARG A 98 3.41 8.66 11.21
N MET A 99 3.67 7.45 11.69
CA MET A 99 3.27 7.02 13.03
C MET A 99 4.26 7.46 14.11
N GLY A 100 5.43 7.99 13.73
CA GLY A 100 6.49 8.35 14.67
C GLY A 100 7.08 7.13 15.40
N LEU A 101 7.04 5.96 14.78
CA LEU A 101 7.47 4.70 15.37
C LEU A 101 8.83 4.23 14.81
N PRO A 102 9.61 3.47 15.60
CA PRO A 102 10.73 2.69 15.10
C PRO A 102 10.37 1.83 13.89
N MET A 103 11.34 1.62 13.00
CA MET A 103 11.21 0.78 11.82
C MET A 103 12.21 -0.39 11.86
N SER A 104 11.72 -1.58 11.56
CA SER A 104 12.52 -2.78 11.28
C SER A 104 12.17 -3.35 9.90
N TYR A 105 12.95 -4.31 9.40
CA TYR A 105 12.54 -5.14 8.27
C TYR A 105 12.88 -6.62 8.52
N ILE A 106 12.07 -7.50 7.94
CA ILE A 106 12.19 -8.96 8.12
C ILE A 106 12.69 -9.58 6.83
N ARG A 107 13.86 -10.24 6.92
CA ARG A 107 14.44 -11.02 5.82
C ARG A 107 13.63 -12.29 5.58
N LYS A 108 13.57 -12.76 4.34
CA LYS A 108 12.88 -14.01 3.99
C LYS A 108 13.58 -15.26 4.49
N LYS A 109 14.89 -15.18 4.73
CA LYS A 109 15.77 -16.26 5.19
C LYS A 109 16.81 -15.68 6.15
#